data_AF-A0A2I3HIY7-F1
#
_entry.id   AF-A0A2I3HIY7-F1
#
_cell.length_a   1.000
_cell.length_b   1.000
_cell.length_c   1.000
_cell.angle_alpha   90.00
_cell.angle_beta   90.00
_cell.angle_gamma   90.00
#
_symmetry.space_group_name_H-M   'P 1'
#
loop_
_entity.id
_entity.type
_entity.pdbx_description
1 polymer ?
#
loop_
_entity_poly.entity_id
_entity_poly.type
_entity_poly.pdbx_seq_one_letter_code
_entity_poly.pdbx_strand_id
1 'polypeptide(L)' 'MAAEWASRFWLWAVLLIPVAAVYEDQVGKFDWRQQYVGKLKFASLEFSPGSKKLIVATEKNVIAALNSRTGEICE' A
#
# COMPACT_ATOMS: atom_id res chain seq x y z
N MET A 1 -46.28 -8.69 13.55
CA MET A 1 -46.10 -7.27 13.95
C MET A 1 -44.93 -7.14 14.92
N ALA A 2 -45.06 -7.36 16.23
CA ALA A 2 -43.98 -7.12 17.20
C ALA A 2 -42.62 -7.81 16.90
N ALA A 3 -42.64 -9.06 16.43
CA ALA A 3 -41.42 -9.81 16.10
C ALA A 3 -40.64 -9.21 14.89
N GLU A 4 -41.34 -8.63 13.91
CA GLU A 4 -40.69 -7.98 12.77
C GLU A 4 -40.06 -6.65 13.18
N TRP A 5 -40.72 -5.91 14.08
CA TRP A 5 -40.16 -4.69 14.65
C TRP A 5 -38.90 -4.98 15.46
N ALA A 6 -38.92 -6.06 16.26
CA ALA A 6 -37.74 -6.54 16.97
C ALA A 6 -36.62 -6.94 16.00
N SER A 7 -36.92 -7.74 14.96
CA SER A 7 -35.93 -8.15 13.96
C SER A 7 -35.29 -6.97 13.23
N ARG A 8 -36.10 -5.99 12.80
CA ARG A 8 -35.61 -4.76 12.17
C ARG A 8 -34.75 -3.95 13.14
N PHE A 9 -35.14 -3.83 14.40
CA PHE A 9 -34.38 -3.15 15.44
C PHE A 9 -33.01 -3.82 15.67
N TRP A 10 -32.97 -5.15 15.74
CA TRP A 10 -31.72 -5.91 15.86
C TRP A 10 -30.80 -5.73 14.66
N LEU A 11 -31.35 -5.70 13.44
CA LEU A 11 -30.56 -5.42 12.23
C LEU A 11 -29.93 -4.02 12.27
N TRP A 12 -30.67 -3.00 12.72
CA TRP A 12 -30.14 -1.65 12.90
C TRP A 12 -29.08 -1.59 14.01
N ALA A 13 -29.27 -2.32 15.11
CA ALA A 13 -28.32 -2.36 16.22
C ALA A 13 -26.97 -2.99 15.81
N VAL A 14 -26.98 -4.02 14.95
CA VAL A 14 -25.76 -4.64 14.43
C VAL A 14 -24.95 -3.68 13.54
N LEU A 15 -25.62 -2.79 12.81
CA LEU A 15 -24.96 -1.79 11.97
C LEU A 15 -24.33 -0.65 12.79
N LEU A 16 -24.68 -0.50 14.07
CA LEU A 16 -24.12 0.49 14.98
C LEU A 16 -22.89 -0.03 15.74
N ILE A 17 -22.46 -1.28 15.51
CA ILE A 17 -21.21 -1.78 16.08
C ILE A 17 -20.07 -0.96 15.48
N PRO A 18 -19.28 -0.24 16.29
CA PRO A 18 -18.16 0.52 15.76
C PRO A 18 -17.14 -0.46 15.18
N VAL A 19 -16.83 -0.28 13.89
CA VAL A 19 -15.65 -0.88 13.29
C VAL A 19 -14.46 -0.31 14.06
N ALA A 20 -13.75 -1.17 14.80
CA ALA A 20 -12.54 -0.77 15.49
C ALA A 20 -11.54 -0.24 14.47
N ALA A 21 -11.36 1.07 14.43
CA ALA A 21 -10.31 1.68 13.64
C ALA A 21 -8.95 1.28 14.22
N VAL A 22 -7.99 1.03 13.34
CA VAL A 22 -6.59 0.81 13.73
C VAL A 22 -6.10 2.08 14.44
N TYR A 23 -5.55 1.93 15.64
CA TYR A 23 -5.02 3.06 16.40
C TYR A 23 -3.77 3.63 15.73
N GLU A 24 -3.52 4.92 15.92
CA GLU A 24 -2.35 5.61 15.34
C GLU A 24 -1.02 4.94 15.72
N ASP A 25 -0.94 4.38 16.93
CA ASP A 25 0.25 3.68 17.42
C ASP A 25 0.48 2.32 16.74
N GLN A 26 -0.47 1.83 15.94
CA GLN A 26 -0.39 0.55 15.24
C GLN A 26 0.10 0.70 13.79
N VAL A 27 0.18 1.93 13.27
CA VAL A 27 0.75 2.22 11.95
C VAL A 27 2.21 1.79 11.92
N GLY A 28 2.64 1.05 10.89
CA GLY A 28 4.01 0.58 10.71
C GLY A 28 4.39 -0.67 11.53
N LYS A 29 3.69 -1.00 12.62
CA LYS A 29 4.00 -2.20 13.44
C LYS A 29 3.62 -3.51 12.75
N PHE A 30 2.54 -3.48 11.98
CA PHE A 30 1.99 -4.64 11.27
C PHE A 30 1.96 -4.45 9.75
N ASP A 31 2.65 -3.41 9.25
CA ASP A 31 2.74 -3.17 7.82
C ASP A 31 3.76 -4.12 7.17
N TRP A 32 3.28 -4.89 6.20
CA TRP A 32 4.02 -5.96 5.52
C TRP A 32 4.00 -5.79 4.00
N ARG A 33 3.53 -4.62 3.53
CA ARG A 33 3.35 -4.33 2.12
C ARG A 33 4.71 -4.20 1.44
N GLN A 34 5.06 -5.21 0.64
CA GLN A 34 6.22 -5.17 -0.24
C GLN A 34 5.79 -4.72 -1.64
N GLN A 35 6.56 -3.80 -2.23
CA GLN A 35 6.31 -3.30 -3.58
C GLN A 35 7.39 -3.82 -4.52
N TYR A 36 6.96 -4.42 -5.64
CA TYR A 36 7.84 -4.95 -6.67
C TYR A 36 7.45 -4.38 -8.03
N VAL A 37 8.44 -4.00 -8.82
CA VAL A 37 8.25 -3.41 -10.16
C VAL A 37 8.18 -4.49 -11.27
N GLY A 38 8.57 -5.73 -10.95
CA GLY A 38 8.61 -6.84 -11.90
C GLY A 38 9.96 -6.95 -12.63
N LYS A 39 9.99 -7.75 -13.70
CA LYS A 39 11.20 -8.03 -14.48
C LYS A 39 11.64 -6.81 -15.30
N LEU A 40 12.92 -6.47 -15.23
CA LEU A 40 13.49 -5.34 -15.97
C LEU A 40 13.56 -5.61 -17.48
N LYS A 41 13.16 -4.62 -18.28
CA LYS A 41 13.43 -4.52 -19.73
C LYS A 41 14.59 -3.59 -20.01
N PHE A 42 14.59 -2.41 -19.39
CA PHE A 42 15.60 -1.37 -19.57
C PHE A 42 15.99 -0.78 -18.22
N ALA A 43 17.24 -0.37 -18.10
CA ALA A 43 17.77 0.30 -16.92
C ALA A 43 18.72 1.43 -17.36
N SER A 44 18.59 2.58 -16.72
CA SER A 44 19.46 3.75 -16.93
C SER A 44 19.93 4.26 -15.58
N LEU A 45 21.26 4.33 -15.44
CA LEU A 45 21.91 4.89 -14.27
C LEU A 45 22.11 6.39 -14.49
N GLU A 46 21.60 7.19 -13.57
CA GLU A 46 21.92 8.61 -13.57
C GLU A 46 23.36 8.76 -13.04
N PHE A 47 24.24 9.35 -13.85
CA PHE A 47 25.67 9.51 -13.54
C PHE A 47 26.01 10.92 -13.04
N SER A 48 25.03 11.65 -12.52
CA SER A 48 25.28 12.96 -11.91
C SER A 48 25.98 12.79 -10.56
N PRO A 49 27.04 13.56 -10.26
CA PRO A 49 27.73 13.51 -8.97
C PRO A 49 26.72 13.74 -7.82
N GLY A 50 26.49 12.72 -7.00
CA GLY A 50 25.53 12.75 -5.89
C GLY A 50 24.16 12.15 -6.20
N SER A 51 23.84 11.84 -7.46
CA SER A 51 22.61 11.11 -7.79
C SER A 51 22.73 9.65 -7.34
N LYS A 52 21.67 9.16 -6.68
CA LYS A 52 21.54 7.77 -6.20
C LYS A 52 20.35 7.08 -6.88
N LYS A 53 19.94 7.57 -8.05
CA LYS A 53 18.72 7.14 -8.73
C LYS A 53 19.06 6.25 -9.92
N LEU A 54 18.40 5.11 -9.99
CA LEU A 54 18.41 4.16 -11.09
C LEU A 54 17.02 4.16 -11.71
N ILE A 55 16.90 4.63 -12.95
CA ILE A 55 15.62 4.58 -13.67
C ILE A 55 15.49 3.20 -14.32
N VAL A 56 14.39 2.52 -14.06
CA VAL A 56 14.09 1.19 -14.57
C VAL A 56 12.76 1.18 -15.30
N ALA A 57 12.72 0.50 -16.44
CA ALA A 57 11.50 0.20 -17.16
C ALA A 57 11.31 -1.31 -17.22
N THR A 58 10.11 -1.79 -16.90
CA THR A 58 9.83 -3.22 -16.67
C THR A 58 8.90 -3.82 -17.69
N GLU A 59 8.85 -5.16 -17.75
CA GLU A 59 7.93 -5.90 -18.61
C GLU A 59 6.46 -5.69 -18.25
N LYS A 60 6.19 -5.28 -17.01
CA LYS A 60 4.86 -4.97 -16.48
C LYS A 60 4.37 -3.56 -16.84
N ASN A 61 5.05 -2.88 -17.76
CA ASN A 61 4.76 -1.50 -18.17
C ASN A 61 4.87 -0.49 -17.01
N VAL A 62 5.73 -0.77 -16.03
CA VAL A 62 6.05 0.12 -14.92
C VAL A 62 7.39 0.80 -15.18
N ILE A 63 7.43 2.12 -15.03
CA ILE A 63 8.66 2.91 -14.94
C ILE A 63 8.83 3.30 -13.47
N ALA A 64 10.00 3.03 -12.90
CA ALA A 64 10.30 3.35 -11.51
C ALA A 64 11.71 3.94 -11.38
N ALA A 65 11.91 4.81 -10.40
CA ALA A 65 13.23 5.20 -9.95
C ALA A 65 13.56 4.38 -8.70
N LEU A 66 14.69 3.68 -8.70
CA LEU A 66 15.18 2.92 -7.57
C LEU A 66 16.39 3.61 -6.95
N ASN A 67 16.51 3.54 -5.63
CA ASN A 67 17.70 3.99 -4.96
C ASN A 67 18.83 2.98 -5.21
N SER A 68 19.96 3.43 -5.78
CA SER A 68 21.08 2.55 -6.13
C SER A 68 21.77 1.92 -4.92
N ARG A 69 21.51 2.42 -3.70
CA ARG A 69 22.10 1.89 -2.45
C ARG A 69 21.16 0.98 -1.69
N THR A 70 19.86 1.31 -1.63
CA THR A 70 18.88 0.56 -0.83
C THR A 70 17.97 -0.34 -1.66
N GLY A 71 17.86 -0.10 -2.97
CA GLY A 71 16.93 -0.82 -3.86
C GLY A 71 15.47 -0.40 -3.67
N GLU A 72 15.18 0.54 -2.79
CA GLU A 72 13.84 1.06 -2.54
C GLU A 72 13.35 1.88 -3.74
N ILE A 73 12.04 1.88 -3.93
CA ILE A 73 11.39 2.73 -4.92
C ILE A 73 11.43 4.17 -4.39
N CYS A 74 12.04 5.08 -5.15
CA CYS A 74 12.10 6.49 -4.80
C CYS A 74 10.73 7.13 -4.99
N GLU A 75 10.31 7.98 -4.05
CA GLU A 75 9.16 8.89 -4.19
C GLU A 75 9.43 10.02 -5.20
#